data_AF-R9JI15-F1
#
_entry.id   AF-R9JI15-F1
#
_cell.length_a   1.000
_cell.length_b   1.000
_cell.length_c   1.000
_cell.angle_alpha   90.00
_cell.angle_beta   90.00
_cell.angle_gamma   90.00
#
_symmetry.space_group_name_H-M   'P 1'
#
loop_
_entity.id
_entity.type
_entity.pdbx_description
1 polymer ?
#
loop_
_entity_poly.entity_id
_entity_poly.type
_entity_poly.pdbx_seq_one_letter_code
_entity_poly.pdbx_strand_id
1 'polypeptide(L)'
;MSKANSSTSTNQQVFRGEVIETFPRRTIEPMMSSRTGSMMVKNAMLQIGSDKCLALTTQSAMQNCGMLAAMADHLGSVSPRGNDHYQAMLDAYAQRAIEMIEGR
;
A
#
# COMPACT_ATOMS: atom_id res chain seq x y z
N MET A 1 53.86 -17.09 -5.57
CA MET A 1 52.71 -17.55 -4.76
C MET A 1 51.45 -17.00 -5.41
N SER A 2 50.83 -17.79 -6.30
CA SER A 2 49.59 -17.43 -6.99
C SER A 2 48.49 -18.36 -6.49
N LYS A 3 47.45 -17.83 -5.84
CA LYS A 3 46.26 -18.61 -5.51
C LYS A 3 45.23 -18.39 -6.61
N ALA A 4 45.06 -19.43 -7.42
CA ALA A 4 43.84 -19.66 -8.17
C ALA A 4 42.67 -19.79 -7.18
N ASN A 5 41.52 -19.21 -7.51
CA ASN A 5 40.28 -19.67 -6.91
C ASN A 5 39.25 -19.95 -8.01
N SER A 6 38.96 -21.23 -8.13
CA SER A 6 38.01 -21.84 -9.04
C SER A 6 36.63 -21.84 -8.38
N SER A 7 35.66 -21.36 -9.14
CA SER A 7 34.27 -21.84 -9.18
C SER A 7 33.45 -21.87 -7.88
N THR A 8 32.49 -20.95 -7.78
CA THR A 8 31.15 -21.35 -7.36
C THR A 8 30.13 -20.59 -8.19
N SER A 9 29.63 -21.27 -9.23
CA SER A 9 28.42 -20.90 -9.95
C SER A 9 27.27 -20.93 -8.96
N THR A 10 26.83 -19.75 -8.53
CA THR A 10 25.50 -19.58 -7.95
C THR A 10 24.80 -18.61 -8.88
N ASN A 11 23.95 -19.15 -9.75
CA ASN A 11 22.99 -18.40 -10.54
C ASN A 11 22.05 -17.65 -9.58
N GLN A 12 22.51 -16.51 -9.08
CA GLN A 12 21.60 -15.49 -8.56
C GLN A 12 20.92 -14.88 -9.78
N GLN A 13 19.77 -15.43 -10.15
CA GLN A 13 18.78 -14.66 -10.88
C GLN A 13 18.34 -13.53 -9.95
N VAL A 14 19.07 -12.42 -10.00
CA VAL A 14 18.55 -11.14 -9.56
C VAL A 14 17.37 -10.89 -10.48
N PHE A 15 16.16 -11.02 -9.97
CA PHE A 15 14.96 -10.58 -10.67
C PHE A 15 15.06 -9.05 -10.77
N ARG A 16 15.78 -8.58 -11.79
CA ARG A 16 15.65 -7.21 -12.27
C ARG A 16 14.27 -7.19 -12.89
N GLY A 17 13.28 -6.81 -12.08
CA GLY A 17 11.95 -6.51 -12.57
C GLY A 17 12.14 -5.62 -13.80
N GLU A 18 11.75 -6.14 -14.95
CA GLU A 18 11.79 -5.41 -16.18
C GLU A 18 10.95 -4.16 -15.92
N VAL A 19 11.61 -3.00 -15.85
CA VAL A 19 10.90 -1.73 -15.79
C VAL A 19 10.29 -1.62 -17.18
N ILE A 20 9.05 -2.06 -17.31
CA ILE A 20 8.27 -1.84 -18.53
C ILE A 20 8.14 -0.32 -18.62
N GLU A 21 8.97 0.26 -19.48
CA GLU A 21 8.91 1.65 -19.87
C GLU A 21 7.58 1.87 -20.57
N THR A 22 6.55 2.17 -19.80
CA THR A 22 5.27 2.63 -20.33
C THR A 22 5.41 4.10 -20.69
N PHE A 23 6.32 4.40 -21.62
CA PHE A 23 6.23 5.67 -22.32
C PHE A 23 5.02 5.61 -23.24
N PRO A 24 4.09 6.58 -23.17
CA PRO A 24 3.10 6.71 -24.22
C PRO A 24 3.87 7.03 -25.50
N ARG A 25 3.85 6.08 -26.45
CA ARG A 25 4.33 6.29 -27.82
C ARG A 25 3.68 7.58 -28.33
N ARG A 26 4.48 8.65 -28.45
CA ARG A 26 4.09 9.89 -29.12
C ARG A 26 4.02 9.60 -30.61
N THR A 27 2.92 9.02 -31.06
CA THR A 27 2.52 9.14 -32.46
C THR A 27 2.00 10.57 -32.62
N ILE A 28 2.47 11.22 -33.67
CA ILE A 28 2.19 12.61 -34.03
C ILE A 28 0.69 12.76 -34.24
N GLU A 29 -0.03 13.15 -33.18
CA GLU A 29 -1.22 14.00 -33.22
C GLU A 29 -1.71 14.27 -31.79
N PRO A 30 -1.36 15.45 -31.24
CA PRO A 30 -2.32 16.16 -30.42
C PRO A 30 -2.32 17.64 -30.81
N MET A 31 -2.49 17.95 -32.10
CA MET A 31 -2.87 19.32 -32.48
C MET A 31 -4.39 19.54 -32.33
N MET A 32 -5.14 18.49 -31.96
CA MET A 32 -6.60 18.47 -31.86
C MET A 32 -7.11 17.81 -30.57
N SER A 33 -6.27 17.50 -29.57
CA SER A 33 -6.82 17.29 -28.23
C SER A 33 -7.21 18.66 -27.70
N SER A 34 -8.51 18.95 -27.69
CA SER A 34 -9.00 20.20 -27.11
C SER A 34 -8.40 20.33 -25.71
N ARG A 35 -8.03 21.54 -25.30
CA ARG A 35 -7.56 21.85 -23.94
C ARG A 35 -8.42 21.16 -22.87
N THR A 36 -9.71 21.01 -23.14
CA THR A 36 -10.71 20.26 -22.37
C THR A 36 -10.39 18.77 -22.22
N GLY A 37 -10.05 18.05 -23.29
CA GLY A 37 -9.67 16.64 -23.22
C GLY A 37 -8.41 16.38 -22.39
N SER A 38 -7.41 17.27 -22.49
CA SER A 38 -6.21 17.20 -21.64
C SER A 38 -6.54 17.43 -20.15
N MET A 39 -7.45 18.36 -19.84
CA MET A 39 -7.91 18.57 -18.45
C MET A 39 -8.72 17.39 -17.91
N MET A 40 -9.57 16.76 -18.72
CA MET A 40 -10.32 15.57 -18.33
C MET A 40 -9.39 14.41 -17.92
N VAL A 41 -8.35 14.14 -18.72
CA VAL A 41 -7.37 13.09 -18.38
C VAL A 41 -6.62 13.42 -17.09
N LYS A 42 -6.22 14.68 -16.89
CA LYS A 42 -5.56 15.10 -15.64
C LYS A 42 -6.48 14.93 -14.43
N ASN A 43 -7.74 15.32 -14.54
CA ASN A 43 -8.72 15.16 -13.46
C ASN A 43 -8.98 13.68 -13.15
N ALA A 44 -9.09 12.83 -14.17
CA ALA A 44 -9.23 11.39 -13.99
C ALA A 44 -8.00 10.80 -13.28
N MET A 45 -6.78 11.23 -13.63
CA MET A 45 -5.56 10.80 -12.93
C MET A 45 -5.54 11.24 -11.47
N LEU A 46 -6.00 12.47 -11.17
CA LEU A 46 -6.11 12.95 -9.79
C LEU A 46 -7.11 12.11 -8.99
N GLN A 47 -8.26 11.79 -9.59
CA GLN A 47 -9.29 10.97 -8.95
C GLN A 47 -8.79 9.53 -8.70
N ILE A 48 -8.17 8.90 -9.70
CA ILE A 48 -7.54 7.58 -9.53
C ILE A 48 -6.47 7.60 -8.43
N GLY A 49 -5.68 8.66 -8.35
CA GLY A 49 -4.68 8.84 -7.29
C GLY A 49 -5.32 8.93 -5.91
N SER A 50 -6.41 9.69 -5.79
CA SER A 50 -7.20 9.80 -4.56
C SER A 50 -7.76 8.44 -4.14
N ASP A 51 -8.39 7.72 -5.07
CA ASP A 51 -8.98 6.40 -4.82
C ASP A 51 -7.92 5.38 -4.39
N LYS A 52 -6.74 5.41 -5.02
CA LYS A 52 -5.61 4.56 -4.62
C LYS A 52 -5.12 4.87 -3.22
N CYS A 53 -5.01 6.16 -2.86
CA CYS A 53 -4.61 6.56 -1.52
C CYS A 53 -5.64 6.09 -0.49
N LEU A 54 -6.93 6.28 -0.77
CA LEU A 54 -8.01 5.80 0.08
C LEU A 54 -7.94 4.28 0.27
N ALA A 55 -7.78 3.53 -0.81
CA ALA A 55 -7.67 2.07 -0.76
C ALA A 55 -6.48 1.60 0.09
N LEU A 56 -5.31 2.25 -0.04
CA LEU A 56 -4.12 1.93 0.78
C LEU A 56 -4.34 2.27 2.26
N THR A 57 -4.99 3.40 2.55
CA THR A 57 -5.33 3.79 3.93
C THR A 57 -6.29 2.78 4.54
N THR A 58 -7.36 2.40 3.82
CA THR A 58 -8.33 1.40 4.28
C THR A 58 -7.66 0.04 4.48
N GLN A 59 -6.81 -0.39 3.54
CA GLN A 59 -6.07 -1.64 3.67
C GLN A 59 -5.17 -1.65 4.92
N SER A 60 -4.42 -0.57 5.15
CA SER A 60 -3.55 -0.45 6.33
C SER A 60 -4.36 -0.43 7.62
N ALA A 61 -5.48 0.31 7.66
CA ALA A 61 -6.37 0.34 8.81
C ALA A 61 -6.91 -1.06 9.16
N MET A 62 -7.38 -1.81 8.17
CA MET A 62 -7.85 -3.19 8.37
C MET A 62 -6.74 -4.11 8.90
N GLN A 63 -5.53 -4.02 8.35
CA GLN A 63 -4.38 -4.80 8.82
C GLN A 63 -4.04 -4.47 10.28
N ASN A 64 -4.05 -3.19 10.64
CA ASN A 64 -3.78 -2.74 12.00
C ASN A 64 -4.85 -3.20 12.98
N CYS A 65 -6.14 -3.13 12.61
CA CYS A 65 -7.23 -3.69 13.41
C CYS A 65 -7.03 -5.19 13.65
N GLY A 66 -6.69 -5.96 12.61
CA GLY A 66 -6.42 -7.39 12.75
C GLY A 66 -5.24 -7.69 13.68
N MET A 67 -4.16 -6.91 13.58
CA MET A 67 -3.01 -7.03 14.48
C MET A 67 -3.38 -6.69 15.92
N LEU A 68 -4.13 -5.61 16.16
CA LEU A 68 -4.58 -5.20 17.49
C LEU A 68 -5.53 -6.23 18.10
N ALA A 69 -6.41 -6.84 17.31
CA ALA A 69 -7.30 -7.90 17.76
C ALA A 69 -6.50 -9.13 18.22
N ALA A 70 -5.50 -9.55 17.45
CA ALA A 70 -4.60 -10.65 17.84
C ALA A 70 -3.80 -10.31 19.11
N MET A 71 -3.36 -9.06 19.26
CA MET A 71 -2.68 -8.61 20.49
C MET A 71 -3.63 -8.60 21.69
N ALA A 72 -4.87 -8.15 21.53
CA ALA A 72 -5.87 -8.14 22.58
C ALA A 72 -6.19 -9.57 23.06
N ASP A 73 -6.31 -10.52 22.14
CA ASP A 73 -6.53 -11.94 22.45
C ASP A 73 -5.35 -12.54 23.21
N HIS A 74 -4.11 -12.26 22.74
CA HIS A 74 -2.91 -12.70 23.42
C HIS A 74 -2.80 -12.10 24.83
N LEU A 75 -3.01 -10.79 24.98
CA LEU A 75 -2.98 -10.10 26.26
C LEU A 75 -4.08 -10.61 27.20
N GLY A 76 -5.25 -10.96 26.69
CA GLY A 76 -6.32 -11.56 27.46
C GLY A 76 -5.97 -12.93 28.03
N SER A 77 -5.17 -13.72 27.30
CA SER A 77 -4.67 -15.00 27.80
C SER A 77 -3.65 -14.86 28.95
N VAL A 78 -2.84 -13.80 28.94
CA VAL A 78 -1.75 -13.59 29.92
C VAL A 78 -2.17 -12.71 31.09
N SER A 79 -3.10 -11.77 30.86
CA SER A 79 -3.59 -10.80 31.84
C SER A 79 -5.10 -10.57 31.69
N PRO A 80 -5.94 -11.51 32.19
CA PRO A 80 -7.40 -11.46 31.99
C PRO A 80 -8.06 -10.23 32.62
N ARG A 81 -7.46 -9.67 33.68
CA ARG A 81 -7.99 -8.49 34.39
C ARG A 81 -8.03 -7.23 33.52
N GLY A 82 -7.29 -7.22 32.40
CA GLY A 82 -7.21 -6.09 31.47
C GLY A 82 -8.12 -6.22 30.25
N ASN A 83 -8.91 -7.30 30.11
CA ASN A 83 -9.66 -7.58 28.88
C ASN A 83 -10.56 -6.43 28.44
N ASP A 84 -11.30 -5.82 29.36
CA ASP A 84 -12.19 -4.71 29.05
C ASP A 84 -11.40 -3.52 28.47
N HIS A 85 -10.17 -3.28 28.94
CA HIS A 85 -9.30 -2.23 28.40
C HIS A 85 -8.72 -2.57 27.04
N TYR A 86 -8.35 -3.84 26.80
CA TYR A 86 -7.84 -4.28 25.50
C TYR A 86 -8.91 -4.17 24.41
N GLN A 87 -10.14 -4.58 24.73
CA GLN A 87 -11.28 -4.44 23.82
C GLN A 87 -11.62 -2.96 23.58
N ALA A 88 -11.66 -2.13 24.63
CA ALA A 88 -11.90 -0.69 24.47
C ALA A 88 -10.85 0.00 23.59
N MET A 89 -9.58 -0.42 23.66
CA MET A 89 -8.53 0.10 22.77
C MET A 89 -8.73 -0.33 21.32
N LEU A 90 -9.14 -1.58 21.07
CA LEU A 90 -9.45 -2.08 19.74
C LEU A 90 -10.63 -1.30 19.13
N ASP A 91 -11.71 -1.14 19.89
CA ASP A 91 -12.92 -0.42 19.48
C ASP A 91 -12.61 1.05 19.17
N ALA A 92 -11.85 1.71 20.05
CA ALA A 92 -11.44 3.09 19.83
C ALA A 92 -10.59 3.26 18.56
N TYR A 93 -9.67 2.32 18.30
CA TYR A 93 -8.88 2.33 17.08
C TYR A 93 -9.73 2.11 15.83
N ALA A 94 -10.64 1.12 15.87
CA ALA A 94 -11.54 0.82 14.77
C ALA A 94 -12.46 2.02 14.45
N GLN A 95 -13.04 2.63 15.47
CA GLN A 95 -13.88 3.82 15.32
C GLN A 95 -13.08 4.97 14.70
N ARG A 96 -11.86 5.21 15.18
CA ARG A 96 -11.00 6.26 14.64
C ARG A 96 -10.59 5.99 13.19
N ALA A 97 -10.33 4.74 12.84
CA ALA A 97 -10.03 4.33 11.48
C ALA A 97 -11.22 4.59 10.54
N ILE A 98 -12.44 4.26 10.96
CA ILE A 98 -13.67 4.54 10.21
C ILE A 98 -13.81 6.06 9.98
N GLU A 99 -13.69 6.87 11.04
CA GLU A 99 -13.75 8.33 10.93
C GLU A 99 -12.71 8.91 9.95
N MET A 100 -11.50 8.36 9.90
CA MET A 100 -10.47 8.83 8.97
C MET A 100 -10.77 8.45 7.51
N ILE A 101 -11.47 7.33 7.30
CA ILE A 101 -11.84 6.83 5.96
C ILE A 101 -13.09 7.55 5.45
N GLU A 102 -14.08 7.76 6.32
CA GLU A 102 -15.37 8.42 6.01
C GLU A 102 -15.31 9.95 6.09
N GLY A 103 -14.43 10.51 6.93
CA GLY A 103 -14.27 11.95 7.16
C GLY A 103 -13.41 12.68 6.10
N ARG A 104 -13.16 12.03 4.97
CA ARG A 104 -12.73 12.66 3.71
C ARG A 104 -13.95 12.93 2.84
#